data_AF-K1RQI0-F1
#
_entry.id   AF-K1RQI0-F1
#
_cell.length_a   1.000
_cell.length_b   1.000
_cell.length_c   1.000
_cell.angle_alpha   90.00
_cell.angle_beta   90.00
_cell.angle_gamma   90.00
#
_symmetry.space_group_name_H-M   'P 1'
#
loop_
_entity.id
_entity.type
_entity.pdbx_description
1 polymer ?
#
loop_
_entity_poly.entity_id
_entity_poly.type
_entity_poly.pdbx_seq_one_letter_code
_entity_poly.pdbx_strand_id
1 'polypeptide(L)'
;GVVGVLATARSLDGDLFRRTAARYGENIRVLTAVGEGFVELVEEDREQSPEAVETVRRVLEPMIREGADQIVLGCTHYPFLLPVFRQVIGERGVAVVDPSPAVGRRVGQLLDQYDLRAEKGATANYGFLTFADEAYRSRLECKAFG
;
A
#
# COMPACT_ATOMS: atom_id res chain seq x y z
N GLY A 1 10.79 11.98 13.80
CA GLY A 1 9.95 10.76 13.75
C GLY A 1 10.72 9.63 13.12
N VAL A 2 10.22 8.41 13.26
CA VAL A 2 10.79 7.21 12.65
C VAL A 2 9.77 6.66 11.66
N VAL A 3 10.11 6.65 10.39
CA VAL A 3 9.22 6.20 9.33
C VAL A 3 9.59 4.78 8.94
N GLY A 4 8.67 3.84 9.15
CA GLY A 4 8.75 2.51 8.59
C GLY A 4 8.23 2.49 7.16
N VAL A 5 8.98 1.87 6.24
CA VAL A 5 8.56 1.64 4.86
C VAL A 5 8.48 0.14 4.62
N LEU A 6 7.28 -0.33 4.27
CA LEU A 6 7.02 -1.71 3.89
C LEU A 6 6.88 -1.79 2.38
N ALA A 7 7.77 -2.51 1.70
CA ALA A 7 7.66 -2.73 0.27
C ALA A 7 8.24 -4.09 -0.11
N THR A 8 8.16 -4.47 -1.38
CA THR A 8 8.87 -5.67 -1.87
C THR A 8 10.38 -5.43 -1.86
N ALA A 9 11.18 -6.49 -1.74
CA ALA A 9 12.65 -6.40 -1.78
C ALA A 9 13.15 -5.61 -2.99
N ARG A 10 12.60 -5.93 -4.18
CA ARG A 10 12.90 -5.23 -5.44
C ARG A 10 12.63 -3.71 -5.39
N SER A 11 11.59 -3.28 -4.67
CA SER A 11 11.23 -1.87 -4.57
C SER A 11 12.17 -1.12 -3.63
N LEU A 12 12.57 -1.75 -2.52
CA LEU A 12 13.54 -1.19 -1.57
C LEU A 12 14.93 -1.06 -2.18
N ASP A 13 15.31 -2.01 -3.05
CA ASP A 13 16.56 -1.99 -3.80
C ASP A 13 16.54 -1.02 -5.01
N GLY A 14 15.40 -0.38 -5.29
CA GLY A 14 15.23 0.51 -6.43
C GLY A 14 15.83 1.91 -6.24
N ASP A 15 16.39 2.47 -7.31
CA ASP A 15 16.96 3.83 -7.31
C ASP A 15 15.95 4.90 -6.91
N LEU A 16 14.68 4.74 -7.28
CA LEU A 16 13.63 5.70 -6.95
C LEU A 16 13.40 5.81 -5.45
N PHE A 17 13.39 4.68 -4.73
CA PHE A 17 13.24 4.68 -3.27
C PHE A 17 14.42 5.38 -2.61
N ARG A 18 15.66 4.98 -2.96
CA ARG A 18 16.88 5.62 -2.44
C ARG A 18 16.91 7.13 -2.66
N ARG A 19 16.59 7.59 -3.88
CA ARG A 19 16.57 9.03 -4.20
C ARG A 19 15.49 9.79 -3.44
N THR A 20 14.31 9.18 -3.26
CA THR A 20 13.20 9.81 -2.54
C THR A 20 13.48 9.87 -1.04
N ALA A 21 14.00 8.78 -0.46
CA ALA A 21 14.44 8.72 0.92
C ALA A 21 15.58 9.72 1.18
N ALA A 22 16.57 9.84 0.28
CA ALA A 22 17.63 10.83 0.41
C ALA A 22 17.09 12.27 0.34
N ARG A 23 16.15 12.55 -0.58
CA ARG A 23 15.61 13.89 -0.79
C ARG A 23 14.72 14.40 0.35
N TYR A 24 13.96 13.52 0.98
CA TYR A 24 12.98 13.89 2.02
C TYR A 24 13.34 13.36 3.41
N GLY A 25 14.48 12.67 3.53
CA GLY A 25 14.89 11.93 4.72
C GLY A 25 15.84 12.67 5.67
N GLU A 26 16.30 13.88 5.34
CA GLU A 26 17.42 14.55 6.03
C GLU A 26 17.23 14.70 7.55
N ASN A 27 16.00 14.64 8.07
CA ASN A 27 15.69 14.74 9.51
C ASN A 27 14.78 13.61 10.03
N ILE A 28 14.68 12.48 9.32
CA ILE A 28 13.89 11.32 9.73
C ILE A 28 14.71 10.05 9.68
N ARG A 29 14.49 9.15 10.66
CA ARG A 29 15.05 7.80 10.60
C ARG A 29 14.10 6.95 9.76
N VAL A 30 14.61 6.37 8.67
CA VAL A 30 13.83 5.46 7.82
C VAL A 30 14.19 4.02 8.17
N LEU A 31 13.19 3.24 8.56
CA LEU A 31 13.28 1.79 8.71
C LEU A 31 12.66 1.14 7.48
N THR A 32 13.28 0.11 6.94
CA THR A 32 12.75 -0.62 5.79
C THR A 32 12.56 -2.07 6.14
N ALA A 33 11.43 -2.64 5.77
CA ALA A 33 11.20 -4.07 5.90
C ALA A 33 10.45 -4.60 4.67
N VAL A 34 10.72 -5.86 4.34
CA VAL A 34 9.98 -6.56 3.30
C VAL A 34 8.70 -7.12 3.91
N GLY A 35 7.55 -6.85 3.28
CA GLY A 35 6.28 -7.46 3.66
C GLY A 35 6.18 -8.91 3.17
N GLU A 36 7.03 -9.79 3.71
CA GLU A 36 7.07 -11.21 3.35
C GLU A 36 5.73 -11.89 3.64
N GLY A 37 5.17 -12.57 2.63
CA GLY A 37 3.87 -13.24 2.73
C GLY A 37 2.65 -12.34 2.50
N PHE A 38 2.83 -11.01 2.44
CA PHE A 38 1.69 -10.09 2.33
C PHE A 38 1.01 -10.16 0.96
N VAL A 39 1.79 -10.33 -0.10
CA VAL A 39 1.26 -10.41 -1.46
C VAL A 39 0.47 -11.69 -1.63
N GLU A 40 1.04 -12.80 -1.18
CA GLU A 40 0.44 -14.13 -1.22
C GLU A 40 -0.90 -14.15 -0.48
N LEU A 41 -0.95 -13.59 0.74
CA LEU A 41 -2.20 -13.49 1.49
C LEU A 41 -3.29 -12.71 0.74
N VAL A 42 -2.94 -11.63 0.05
CA VAL A 42 -3.92 -10.79 -0.68
C VAL A 42 -4.37 -11.46 -1.98
N GLU A 43 -3.47 -12.12 -2.70
CA GLU A 43 -3.77 -12.84 -3.95
C GLU A 43 -4.60 -14.11 -3.70
N GLU A 44 -4.48 -14.70 -2.50
CA GLU A 44 -5.23 -15.89 -2.08
C GLU A 44 -6.53 -15.57 -1.31
N ASP A 45 -6.92 -14.30 -1.20
CA ASP A 45 -8.12 -13.85 -0.48
C ASP A 45 -8.11 -14.17 1.03
N ARG A 46 -6.92 -14.15 1.63
CA ARG A 46 -6.63 -14.51 3.03
C ARG A 46 -6.27 -13.30 3.88
N GLU A 47 -6.45 -12.08 3.39
CA GLU A 47 -6.09 -10.83 4.07
C GLU A 47 -6.78 -10.60 5.42
N GLN A 48 -7.90 -11.27 5.71
CA GLN A 48 -8.61 -11.20 6.99
C GLN A 48 -8.40 -12.43 7.89
N SER A 49 -7.53 -13.35 7.49
CA SER A 49 -7.29 -14.60 8.23
C SER A 49 -6.46 -14.38 9.51
N PRO A 50 -6.52 -15.30 10.49
CA PRO A 50 -5.61 -15.29 11.64
C PRO A 50 -4.13 -15.32 11.24
N GLU A 51 -3.82 -15.97 10.11
CA GLU A 51 -2.46 -16.01 9.56
C GLU A 51 -2.01 -14.65 9.01
N ALA A 52 -2.91 -13.86 8.46
CA ALA A 52 -2.60 -12.49 8.06
C ALA A 52 -2.20 -11.65 9.28
N VAL A 53 -2.91 -11.79 10.40
CA VAL A 53 -2.57 -11.10 11.65
C VAL A 53 -1.17 -11.49 12.13
N GLU A 54 -0.83 -12.78 12.14
CA GLU A 54 0.49 -13.23 12.58
C GLU A 54 1.61 -12.78 11.62
N THR A 55 1.35 -12.86 10.33
CA THR A 55 2.31 -12.47 9.29
C THR A 55 2.60 -10.97 9.35
N VAL A 56 1.56 -10.13 9.46
CA VAL A 56 1.72 -8.68 9.65
C VAL A 56 2.44 -8.37 10.95
N ARG A 57 2.07 -9.03 12.06
CA ARG A 57 2.72 -8.85 13.36
C ARG A 57 4.22 -9.12 13.31
N ARG A 58 4.64 -10.22 12.67
CA ARG A 58 6.05 -10.61 12.57
C ARG A 58 6.93 -9.53 11.93
N VAL A 59 6.41 -8.84 10.91
CA VAL A 59 7.14 -7.77 10.20
C VAL A 59 7.01 -6.42 10.91
N LEU A 60 5.83 -6.12 11.43
CA LEU A 60 5.50 -4.80 11.98
C LEU A 60 6.06 -4.57 13.39
N GLU A 61 6.06 -5.60 14.24
CA GLU A 61 6.46 -5.48 15.64
C GLU A 61 7.93 -5.04 15.83
N PRO A 62 8.92 -5.55 15.05
CA PRO A 62 10.28 -5.02 15.08
C PRO A 62 10.35 -3.53 14.77
N MET A 63 9.61 -3.05 13.76
CA MET A 63 9.63 -1.64 13.36
C MET A 63 9.06 -0.74 14.45
N ILE A 64 7.95 -1.14 15.06
CA ILE A 64 7.34 -0.41 16.19
C ILE A 64 8.29 -0.38 17.39
N ARG A 65 8.94 -1.50 17.70
CA ARG A 65 9.94 -1.57 18.78
C ARG A 65 11.13 -0.65 18.56
N GLU A 66 11.52 -0.45 17.30
CA GLU A 66 12.56 0.51 16.90
C GLU A 66 12.09 1.97 16.83
N GLY A 67 10.82 2.22 17.20
CA GLY A 67 10.26 3.54 17.39
C GLY A 67 9.46 4.07 16.20
N ALA A 68 9.12 3.24 15.20
CA ALA A 68 8.33 3.66 14.06
C ALA A 68 6.98 4.28 14.49
N ASP A 69 6.77 5.54 14.15
CA ASP A 69 5.54 6.31 14.43
C ASP A 69 4.63 6.41 13.19
N GLN A 70 5.17 6.11 12.01
CA GLN A 70 4.48 6.07 10.73
C GLN A 70 4.90 4.83 9.94
N ILE A 71 3.95 4.16 9.29
CA ILE A 71 4.19 2.97 8.46
C ILE A 71 3.65 3.25 7.06
N VAL A 72 4.55 3.37 6.09
CA VAL A 72 4.21 3.61 4.68
C VAL A 72 4.08 2.28 3.94
N LEU A 73 2.94 2.11 3.27
CA LEU A 73 2.64 0.95 2.45
C LEU A 73 3.15 1.16 1.02
N GLY A 74 4.30 0.61 0.69
CA GLY A 74 4.99 0.77 -0.59
C GLY A 74 4.65 -0.28 -1.65
N CYS A 75 3.66 -1.15 -1.43
CA CYS A 75 3.18 -2.13 -2.39
C CYS A 75 1.67 -1.98 -2.57
N THR A 76 1.17 -2.12 -3.80
CA THR A 76 -0.25 -1.98 -4.17
C THR A 76 -1.17 -2.99 -3.46
N HIS A 77 -0.63 -4.12 -2.99
CA HIS A 77 -1.40 -5.14 -2.27
C HIS A 77 -1.62 -4.79 -0.80
N TYR A 78 -0.69 -4.05 -0.18
CA TYR A 78 -0.71 -3.86 1.27
C TYR A 78 -1.90 -3.06 1.80
N PRO A 79 -2.52 -2.11 1.05
CA PRO A 79 -3.76 -1.48 1.47
C PRO A 79 -4.90 -2.45 1.81
N PHE A 80 -4.98 -3.63 1.18
CA PHE A 80 -5.99 -4.65 1.51
C PHE A 80 -5.80 -5.24 2.93
N LEU A 81 -4.60 -5.14 3.50
CA LEU A 81 -4.29 -5.57 4.86
C LEU A 81 -4.49 -4.46 5.90
N LEU A 82 -4.98 -3.26 5.52
CA LEU A 82 -5.18 -2.14 6.45
C LEU A 82 -5.96 -2.50 7.73
N PRO A 83 -7.06 -3.28 7.69
CA PRO A 83 -7.75 -3.72 8.90
C PRO A 83 -6.83 -4.51 9.83
N VAL A 84 -6.00 -5.41 9.28
CA VAL A 84 -5.04 -6.21 10.03
C VAL A 84 -3.91 -5.34 10.59
N PHE A 85 -3.36 -4.40 9.81
CA PHE A 85 -2.37 -3.45 10.31
C PHE A 85 -2.91 -2.67 11.51
N ARG A 86 -4.13 -2.15 11.42
CA ARG A 86 -4.80 -1.44 12.53
C ARG A 86 -4.99 -2.32 13.75
N GLN A 87 -5.43 -3.57 13.55
CA GLN A 87 -5.58 -4.54 14.62
C GLN A 87 -4.25 -4.84 15.32
N VAL A 88 -3.18 -5.06 14.55
CA VAL A 88 -1.86 -5.33 15.11
C VAL A 88 -1.36 -4.10 15.85
N ILE A 89 -1.44 -2.90 15.28
CA ILE A 89 -0.99 -1.64 15.91
C ILE A 89 -1.75 -1.37 17.21
N GLY A 90 -3.06 -1.58 17.24
CA GLY A 90 -3.89 -1.27 18.40
C GLY A 90 -3.81 0.21 18.78
N GLU A 91 -3.69 0.49 20.07
CA GLU A 91 -3.72 1.86 20.63
C GLU A 91 -2.34 2.54 20.67
N ARG A 92 -1.33 1.97 20.01
CA ARG A 92 0.07 2.45 20.08
C ARG A 92 0.36 3.77 19.38
N GLY A 93 -0.63 4.38 18.74
CA GLY A 93 -0.51 5.70 18.10
C GLY A 93 0.35 5.71 16.83
N VAL A 94 0.60 4.56 16.21
CA VAL A 94 1.33 4.44 14.95
C VAL A 94 0.37 4.64 13.78
N ALA A 95 0.64 5.60 12.89
CA ALA A 95 -0.22 5.81 11.73
C ALA A 95 0.22 4.94 10.55
N VAL A 96 -0.75 4.46 9.77
CA VAL A 96 -0.49 3.72 8.53
C VAL A 96 -0.84 4.62 7.35
N VAL A 97 0.11 4.77 6.43
CA VAL A 97 0.02 5.64 5.27
C VAL A 97 -0.14 4.78 4.02
N ASP A 98 -1.37 4.77 3.49
CA ASP A 98 -1.68 4.28 2.15
C ASP A 98 -1.41 5.39 1.11
N PRO A 99 -0.52 5.17 0.13
CA PRO A 99 -0.24 6.17 -0.90
C PRO A 99 -1.36 6.31 -1.95
N SER A 100 -2.29 5.35 -2.06
CA SER A 100 -3.28 5.28 -3.14
C SER A 100 -4.13 6.56 -3.28
N PRO A 101 -4.66 7.16 -2.19
CA PRO A 101 -5.40 8.42 -2.30
C PRO A 101 -4.53 9.59 -2.76
N ALA A 102 -3.25 9.61 -2.40
CA ALA A 102 -2.32 10.65 -2.85
C ALA A 102 -2.03 10.53 -4.35
N VAL A 103 -1.89 9.30 -4.85
CA VAL A 103 -1.77 9.02 -6.29
C VAL A 103 -3.03 9.47 -7.03
N GLY A 104 -4.22 9.14 -6.53
CA GLY A 104 -5.49 9.59 -7.13
C GLY A 104 -5.62 11.11 -7.22
N ARG A 105 -5.26 11.83 -6.14
CA ARG A 105 -5.21 13.31 -6.18
C ARG A 105 -4.22 13.83 -7.22
N ARG A 106 -3.04 13.20 -7.33
CA ARG A 106 -2.05 13.62 -8.32
C ARG A 106 -2.54 13.41 -9.75
N VAL A 107 -3.23 12.30 -10.04
CA VAL A 107 -3.89 12.09 -11.34
C VAL A 107 -4.88 13.21 -11.61
N GLY A 108 -5.75 13.55 -10.64
CA GLY A 108 -6.72 14.63 -10.78
C GLY A 108 -6.09 16.00 -11.10
N GLN A 109 -4.94 16.32 -10.48
CA GLN A 109 -4.18 17.55 -10.76
C GLN A 109 -3.58 17.56 -12.17
N LEU A 110 -3.08 16.41 -12.63
CA LEU A 110 -2.51 16.29 -13.97
C LEU A 110 -3.60 16.42 -15.04
N LEU A 111 -4.77 15.83 -14.81
CA LEU A 111 -5.91 15.98 -15.71
C LEU A 111 -6.36 17.45 -15.83
N ASP A 112 -6.34 18.22 -14.75
CA ASP A 112 -6.57 19.67 -14.79
C ASP A 112 -5.49 20.41 -15.56
N GLN A 113 -4.22 20.11 -15.29
CA GLN A 113 -3.08 20.79 -15.89
C GLN A 113 -3.06 20.65 -17.42
N TYR A 114 -3.51 19.50 -17.93
CA TYR A 114 -3.48 19.18 -19.37
C TYR A 114 -4.85 19.29 -20.06
N ASP A 115 -5.88 19.79 -19.36
CA ASP A 115 -7.25 19.90 -19.88
C ASP A 115 -7.80 18.56 -20.41
N LEU A 116 -7.57 17.48 -19.64
CA LEU A 116 -7.94 16.10 -19.98
C LEU A 116 -9.10 15.58 -19.12
N ARG A 117 -9.83 16.46 -18.44
CA ARG A 117 -10.99 16.05 -17.65
C ARG A 117 -12.09 15.51 -18.56
N ALA A 118 -12.72 14.42 -18.13
CA ALA A 118 -13.94 13.95 -18.76
C ALA A 118 -15.02 15.03 -18.70
N GLU A 119 -15.90 15.04 -19.70
CA GLU A 119 -17.03 15.96 -19.73
C GLU A 119 -17.91 15.82 -18.49
N LYS A 120 -18.48 16.93 -18.06
CA LYS A 120 -19.39 16.95 -16.92
C LYS A 120 -20.62 16.07 -17.24
N GLY A 121 -20.87 15.08 -16.40
CA GLY A 121 -21.98 14.14 -16.57
C GLY A 121 -21.63 12.89 -17.40
N ALA A 122 -20.37 12.73 -17.83
CA ALA A 122 -19.91 11.49 -18.42
C ALA A 122 -20.05 10.33 -17.42
N THR A 123 -20.61 9.21 -17.88
CA THR A 123 -20.69 7.97 -17.11
C THR A 123 -19.37 7.22 -17.25
N ALA A 124 -18.73 6.89 -16.12
CA ALA A 124 -17.54 6.06 -16.14
C ALA A 124 -17.89 4.64 -16.59
N ASN A 125 -17.11 4.09 -17.51
CA ASN A 125 -17.16 2.69 -17.89
C ASN A 125 -15.83 2.03 -17.51
N TYR A 126 -15.90 0.98 -16.70
CA TYR A 126 -14.73 0.29 -16.16
C TYR A 126 -14.59 -1.08 -16.83
N GLY A 127 -13.37 -1.42 -17.24
CA GLY A 127 -13.02 -2.72 -17.78
C GLY A 127 -11.75 -3.26 -17.12
N PHE A 128 -11.72 -4.55 -16.82
CA PHE A 128 -10.59 -5.23 -16.20
C PHE A 128 -9.98 -6.22 -17.19
N LEU A 129 -8.67 -6.16 -17.37
CA LEU A 129 -7.91 -7.06 -18.23
C LEU A 129 -6.84 -7.75 -17.39
N THR A 130 -6.67 -9.06 -17.58
CA THR A 130 -5.65 -9.86 -16.90
C THR A 130 -5.06 -10.89 -17.86
N PHE A 131 -3.81 -11.29 -17.62
CA PHE A 131 -3.17 -12.42 -18.29
C PHE A 131 -3.51 -13.78 -17.65
N ALA A 132 -4.19 -13.76 -16.50
CA ALA A 132 -4.71 -14.95 -15.83
C ALA A 132 -6.05 -15.40 -16.45
N ASP A 133 -6.92 -16.01 -15.66
CA ASP A 133 -8.24 -16.47 -16.09
C ASP A 133 -9.38 -15.51 -15.72
N GLU A 134 -10.57 -15.83 -16.24
CA GLU A 134 -11.80 -15.06 -16.00
C GLU A 134 -12.23 -15.06 -14.53
N ALA A 135 -11.90 -16.13 -13.80
CA ALA A 135 -12.16 -16.19 -12.36
C ALA A 135 -11.30 -15.17 -11.63
N TYR A 136 -10.01 -15.05 -11.97
CA TYR A 136 -9.11 -14.03 -11.43
C TYR A 136 -9.58 -12.61 -11.78
N ARG A 137 -9.97 -12.37 -13.05
CA ARG A 137 -10.54 -11.08 -13.47
C ARG A 137 -11.75 -10.68 -12.62
N SER A 138 -12.69 -11.60 -12.43
CA SER A 138 -13.90 -11.38 -11.62
C SER A 138 -13.55 -11.08 -10.16
N ARG A 139 -12.54 -11.75 -9.59
CA ARG A 139 -12.07 -11.46 -8.22
C ARG A 139 -11.49 -10.06 -8.10
N LEU A 140 -10.69 -9.62 -9.07
CA LEU A 140 -10.15 -8.25 -9.09
C LEU A 140 -11.25 -7.19 -9.13
N GLU A 141 -12.27 -7.42 -9.96
CA GLU A 141 -13.41 -6.52 -10.07
C GLU A 141 -14.17 -6.42 -8.74
N CYS A 142 -14.41 -7.55 -8.08
CA CYS A 142 -15.00 -7.58 -6.74
C CYS A 142 -14.13 -6.83 -5.71
N LYS A 143 -12.80 -7.00 -5.72
CA LYS A 143 -11.90 -6.25 -4.80
C LYS A 143 -11.86 -4.75 -5.06
N ALA A 144 -12.05 -4.33 -6.31
CA ALA A 144 -11.97 -2.92 -6.68
C ALA A 144 -13.24 -2.14 -6.30
N PHE A 145 -14.40 -2.80 -6.28
CA PHE A 145 -15.71 -2.15 -6.07
C PHE A 145 -16.51 -2.65 -4.87
N GLY A 146 -16.16 -3.79 -4.29
CA GLY A 146 -16.77 -4.36 -3.08
C GLY A 146 -16.20 -3.75 -1.81
#